data_AF-A0A2V2UAB4-F1
#
_entry.id   AF-A0A2V2UAB4-F1
#
_cell.length_a   1.000
_cell.length_b   1.000
_cell.length_c   1.000
_cell.angle_alpha   90.00
_cell.angle_beta   90.00
_cell.angle_gamma   90.00
#
_symmetry.space_group_name_H-M   'P 1'
#
loop_
_entity.id
_entity.type
_entity.pdbx_description
1 polymer ?
#
loop_
_entity_poly.entity_id
_entity_poly.type
_entity_poly.pdbx_seq_one_letter_code
_entity_poly.pdbx_strand_id
1 'polypeptide(L)'
;MQRDSQTLEAKKAFGLLFIAVSVAVVVGTLLSEVAAKYNAPVYYIALVWLASFGVTFGANFRKFRRVIVSVRTRMRNSMKWPSSAKAINGLCWATPFALIGVFPSMYQYLILVGIGLGNLSTYLLMKKYNGLNNREQMIVGLISLASVPISILIDMTLFVSKHDLAVFLSRILIGLAYAVGGIYALLIKE
;
A
#
# COMPACT_ATOMS: atom_id res chain seq x y z
N MET A 1 19.98 -21.04 10.97
CA MET A 1 19.68 -20.45 12.29
C MET A 1 19.78 -18.93 12.32
N GLN A 2 20.95 -18.29 12.15
CA GLN A 2 21.06 -16.81 12.28
C GLN A 2 20.50 -16.03 11.06
N ARG A 3 20.47 -16.64 9.87
CA ARG A 3 19.90 -16.08 8.63
C ARG A 3 18.37 -16.12 8.61
N ASP A 4 17.80 -17.13 9.24
CA ASP A 4 16.35 -17.38 9.28
C ASP A 4 15.68 -16.39 10.25
N SER A 5 16.25 -16.22 11.44
CA SER A 5 15.76 -15.25 12.43
C SER A 5 15.83 -13.80 11.94
N GLN A 6 16.89 -13.40 11.22
CA GLN A 6 16.98 -12.09 10.59
C GLN A 6 15.93 -11.89 9.48
N THR A 7 15.57 -12.96 8.78
CA THR A 7 14.53 -12.93 7.73
C THR A 7 13.13 -12.82 8.34
N LEU A 8 12.87 -13.50 9.45
CA LEU A 8 11.61 -13.42 10.19
C LEU A 8 11.39 -12.03 10.81
N GLU A 9 12.40 -11.48 11.48
CA GLU A 9 12.33 -10.13 12.05
C GLU A 9 12.08 -9.08 10.96
N ALA A 10 12.71 -9.23 9.79
CA ALA A 10 12.46 -8.37 8.65
C ALA A 10 11.01 -8.47 8.14
N LYS A 11 10.44 -9.68 8.08
CA LYS A 11 9.03 -9.89 7.71
C LYS A 11 8.09 -9.24 8.73
N LYS A 12 8.29 -9.46 10.03
CA LYS A 12 7.47 -8.84 11.09
C LYS A 12 7.54 -7.31 11.06
N ALA A 13 8.72 -6.76 10.79
CA ALA A 13 8.89 -5.32 10.62
C ALA A 13 8.07 -4.76 9.44
N PHE A 14 8.06 -5.47 8.31
CA PHE A 14 7.18 -5.12 7.18
C PHE A 14 5.70 -5.35 7.49
N GLY A 15 5.37 -6.36 8.29
CA GLY A 15 4.02 -6.56 8.80
C GLY A 15 3.51 -5.36 9.59
N LEU A 16 4.32 -4.85 10.52
CA LEU A 16 4.01 -3.64 11.28
C LEU A 16 3.84 -2.42 10.37
N LEU A 17 4.70 -2.26 9.35
CA LEU A 17 4.57 -1.20 8.35
C LEU A 17 3.22 -1.28 7.63
N PHE A 18 2.83 -2.46 7.18
CA PHE A 18 1.59 -2.65 6.43
C PHE A 18 0.35 -2.39 7.29
N ILE A 19 0.35 -2.83 8.55
CA ILE A 19 -0.72 -2.50 9.49
C ILE A 19 -0.82 -0.99 9.71
N ALA A 20 0.30 -0.30 9.87
CA ALA A 20 0.30 1.15 10.02
C ALA A 20 -0.21 1.88 8.78
N VAL A 21 0.19 1.46 7.57
CA VAL A 21 -0.36 2.00 6.31
C VAL A 21 -1.86 1.76 6.23
N SER A 22 -2.32 0.55 6.57
CA SER A 22 -3.75 0.22 6.60
C SER A 22 -4.54 1.16 7.53
N VAL A 23 -4.10 1.29 8.79
CA VAL A 23 -4.73 2.19 9.78
C VAL A 23 -4.74 3.63 9.28
N ALA A 24 -3.61 4.14 8.80
CA ALA A 24 -3.51 5.51 8.32
C ALA A 24 -4.44 5.77 7.13
N VAL A 25 -4.54 4.84 6.18
CA VAL A 25 -5.43 4.94 5.01
C VAL A 25 -6.89 4.89 5.43
N VAL A 26 -7.29 3.94 6.28
CA VAL A 26 -8.69 3.82 6.72
C VAL A 26 -9.12 5.03 7.54
N VAL A 27 -8.31 5.45 8.53
CA VAL A 27 -8.59 6.64 9.34
C VAL A 27 -8.65 7.89 8.48
N GLY A 28 -7.67 8.10 7.60
CA GLY A 28 -7.67 9.25 6.69
C GLY A 28 -8.88 9.28 5.77
N THR A 29 -9.32 8.12 5.30
CA THR A 29 -10.54 7.98 4.48
C THR A 29 -11.79 8.35 5.27
N LEU A 30 -12.00 7.75 6.46
CA LEU A 30 -13.16 8.03 7.30
C LEU A 30 -13.23 9.50 7.74
N LEU A 31 -12.11 10.08 8.15
CA LEU A 31 -12.05 11.49 8.55
C LEU A 31 -12.25 12.43 7.36
N SER A 32 -11.82 12.04 6.16
CA SER A 32 -12.07 12.83 4.93
C SER A 32 -13.56 12.86 4.60
N GLU A 33 -14.30 11.76 4.77
CA GLU A 33 -15.76 11.74 4.60
C GLU A 33 -16.46 12.62 5.61
N VAL A 34 -16.02 12.59 6.88
CA VAL A 34 -16.55 13.49 7.92
C VAL A 34 -16.29 14.94 7.52
N ALA A 35 -15.06 15.29 7.13
CA ALA A 35 -14.71 16.65 6.71
C ALA A 35 -15.55 17.11 5.50
N ALA A 36 -15.73 16.24 4.50
CA ALA A 36 -16.57 16.52 3.33
C ALA A 36 -18.04 16.74 3.73
N LYS A 37 -18.59 15.92 4.63
CA LYS A 37 -19.96 16.05 5.13
C LYS A 37 -20.23 17.39 5.81
N TYR A 38 -19.23 17.97 6.47
CA TYR A 38 -19.31 19.28 7.11
C TYR A 38 -18.84 20.43 6.20
N ASN A 39 -18.70 20.21 4.89
CA ASN A 39 -18.24 21.18 3.90
C ASN A 39 -16.91 21.84 4.29
N ALA A 40 -16.01 21.09 4.92
CA ALA A 40 -14.69 21.60 5.27
C ALA A 40 -13.92 21.97 3.99
N PRO A 41 -13.17 23.09 3.99
CA PRO A 41 -12.30 23.44 2.88
C PRO A 41 -11.34 22.31 2.49
N VAL A 42 -11.04 22.18 1.19
CA VAL A 42 -10.22 21.08 0.63
C VAL A 42 -8.85 20.93 1.30
N TYR A 43 -8.25 22.03 1.79
CA TYR A 43 -6.97 21.96 2.51
C TYR A 43 -7.07 21.18 3.83
N TYR A 44 -8.25 21.10 4.47
CA TYR A 44 -8.44 20.25 5.65
C TYR A 44 -8.35 18.77 5.30
N ILE A 45 -8.75 18.36 4.09
CA ILE A 45 -8.59 16.97 3.63
C ILE A 45 -7.10 16.65 3.59
N ALA A 46 -6.26 17.53 3.02
CA ALA A 46 -4.81 17.34 3.02
C ALA A 46 -4.23 17.25 4.45
N LEU A 47 -4.68 18.11 5.37
CA LEU A 47 -4.27 18.06 6.77
C LEU A 47 -4.72 16.77 7.46
N VAL A 48 -5.92 16.26 7.18
CA VAL A 48 -6.41 14.98 7.69
C VAL A 48 -5.50 13.83 7.25
N TRP A 49 -5.10 13.80 5.97
CA TRP A 49 -4.16 12.79 5.47
C TRP A 49 -2.78 12.90 6.14
N LEU A 50 -2.23 14.12 6.24
CA LEU A 50 -0.97 14.36 6.92
C LEU A 50 -1.02 13.96 8.39
N ALA A 51 -2.10 14.29 9.11
CA ALA A 51 -2.30 13.91 10.50
C ALA A 51 -2.48 12.40 10.66
N SER A 52 -3.24 11.75 9.79
CA SER A 52 -3.49 10.30 9.85
C SER A 52 -2.20 9.50 9.70
N PHE A 53 -1.34 9.87 8.77
CA PHE A 53 0.00 9.28 8.65
C PHE A 53 0.90 9.73 9.80
N GLY A 54 1.00 11.03 10.07
CA GLY A 54 1.88 11.59 11.10
C GLY A 54 1.65 10.98 12.49
N VAL A 55 0.39 10.83 12.91
CA VAL A 55 0.02 10.22 14.19
C VAL A 55 0.32 8.72 14.19
N THR A 56 -0.06 8.00 13.13
CA THR A 56 0.14 6.54 13.06
C THR A 56 1.63 6.16 13.16
N PHE A 57 2.48 6.85 12.40
CA PHE A 57 3.93 6.61 12.41
C PHE A 57 4.63 7.25 13.63
N GLY A 58 4.19 8.44 14.05
CA GLY A 58 4.76 9.17 15.18
C GLY A 58 4.51 8.50 16.54
N ALA A 59 3.27 8.05 16.79
CA ALA A 59 2.91 7.36 18.03
C ALA A 59 3.70 6.06 18.23
N ASN A 60 4.18 5.45 17.14
CA ASN A 60 4.94 4.20 17.15
C ASN A 60 6.43 4.37 16.77
N PHE A 61 6.97 5.58 16.86
CA PHE A 61 8.30 5.93 16.34
C PHE A 61 9.42 4.95 16.76
N ARG A 62 9.46 4.54 18.04
CA ARG A 62 10.46 3.59 18.56
C ARG A 62 10.38 2.21 17.88
N LYS A 63 9.18 1.71 17.60
CA LYS A 63 8.97 0.45 16.86
C LYS A 63 9.35 0.64 15.38
N PHE A 64 9.05 1.80 14.80
CA PHE A 64 9.35 2.14 13.41
C PHE A 64 10.85 2.32 13.12
N ARG A 65 11.68 2.64 14.11
CA ARG A 65 13.15 2.67 13.91
C ARG A 65 13.69 1.34 13.39
N ARG A 66 13.17 0.20 13.88
CA ARG A 66 13.54 -1.14 13.38
C ARG A 66 13.01 -1.40 11.98
N VAL A 67 11.80 -0.96 11.68
CA VAL A 67 11.21 -1.01 10.34
C VAL A 67 12.07 -0.27 9.32
N ILE A 68 12.53 0.93 9.65
CA ILE A 68 13.38 1.75 8.77
C ILE A 68 14.66 1.00 8.39
N VAL A 69 15.29 0.31 9.35
CA VAL A 69 16.49 -0.50 9.06
C VAL A 69 16.17 -1.63 8.07
N SER A 70 15.05 -2.34 8.26
CA SER A 70 14.62 -3.41 7.35
C SER A 70 14.30 -2.89 5.94
N VAL A 71 13.58 -1.76 5.85
CA VAL A 71 13.28 -1.06 4.59
C VAL A 71 14.58 -0.66 3.88
N ARG A 72 15.53 -0.06 4.60
CA ARG A 72 16.83 0.33 4.03
C ARG A 72 17.60 -0.88 3.48
N THR A 73 17.56 -2.01 4.17
CA THR A 73 18.17 -3.25 3.68
C THR A 73 17.51 -3.73 2.39
N ARG A 74 16.17 -3.71 2.30
CA ARG A 74 15.47 -4.05 1.05
C ARG A 74 15.80 -3.05 -0.08
N MET A 75 15.91 -1.76 0.20
CA MET A 75 16.37 -0.77 -0.80
C MET A 75 17.79 -1.07 -1.29
N ARG A 76 18.70 -1.45 -0.40
CA ARG A 76 20.07 -1.87 -0.80
C ARG A 76 20.06 -3.10 -1.70
N ASN A 77 19.14 -4.03 -1.48
CA ASN A 77 18.97 -5.19 -2.35
C ASN A 77 18.50 -4.79 -3.75
N SER A 78 17.53 -3.88 -3.87
CA SER A 78 17.04 -3.42 -5.17
C SER A 78 18.04 -2.57 -5.94
N MET A 79 18.98 -1.90 -5.26
CA MET A 79 20.08 -1.19 -5.93
C MET A 79 21.02 -2.12 -6.71
N LYS A 80 21.09 -3.41 -6.36
CA LYS A 80 21.91 -4.40 -7.06
C LYS A 80 21.22 -5.04 -8.27
N TRP A 81 19.94 -4.74 -8.51
CA TRP A 81 19.22 -5.29 -9.65
C TRP A 81 19.74 -4.74 -10.99
N PRO A 82 19.58 -5.50 -12.09
CA PRO A 82 19.78 -4.98 -13.44
C PRO A 82 18.91 -3.73 -13.68
N SER A 83 19.38 -2.81 -14.52
CA SER A 83 18.66 -1.56 -14.81
C SER A 83 17.25 -1.80 -15.35
N SER A 84 17.04 -2.83 -16.16
CA SER A 84 15.73 -3.22 -16.67
C SER A 84 14.76 -3.62 -15.54
N ALA A 85 15.22 -4.38 -14.54
CA ALA A 85 14.41 -4.76 -13.39
C ALA A 85 14.03 -3.54 -12.53
N LYS A 86 14.96 -2.59 -12.35
CA LYS A 86 14.67 -1.32 -11.67
C LYS A 86 13.63 -0.50 -12.42
N ALA A 87 13.77 -0.40 -13.75
CA ALA A 87 12.83 0.32 -14.60
C ALA A 87 11.44 -0.31 -14.54
N ILE A 88 11.32 -1.63 -14.67
CA ILE A 88 10.04 -2.35 -14.56
C ILE A 88 9.39 -2.09 -13.20
N ASN A 89 10.14 -2.27 -12.11
CA ASN A 89 9.61 -1.99 -10.76
C ASN A 89 9.17 -0.54 -10.61
N GLY A 90 9.99 0.39 -11.09
CA GLY A 90 9.71 1.83 -11.06
C GLY A 90 8.44 2.18 -11.82
N LEU A 91 8.24 1.60 -13.01
CA LEU A 91 7.03 1.79 -13.82
C LEU A 91 5.79 1.19 -13.15
N CYS A 92 5.90 -0.01 -12.57
CA CYS A 92 4.79 -0.62 -11.83
C CYS A 92 4.33 0.24 -10.65
N TRP A 93 5.25 0.96 -9.99
CA TRP A 93 4.90 1.92 -8.95
C TRP A 93 4.39 3.23 -9.54
N ALA A 94 5.18 3.91 -10.37
CA ALA A 94 4.96 5.30 -10.74
C ALA A 94 3.89 5.51 -11.83
N THR A 95 3.82 4.62 -12.82
CA THR A 95 2.96 4.83 -13.99
C THR A 95 1.48 4.95 -13.62
N PRO A 96 0.90 4.08 -12.77
CA PRO A 96 -0.51 4.21 -12.42
C PRO A 96 -0.83 5.52 -11.69
N PHE A 97 0.05 6.01 -10.81
CA PHE A 97 -0.15 7.31 -10.15
C PHE A 97 0.06 8.49 -11.08
N ALA A 98 1.00 8.41 -12.03
CA ALA A 98 1.17 9.44 -13.06
C ALA A 98 -0.08 9.54 -13.95
N LEU A 99 -0.68 8.40 -14.30
CA LEU A 99 -1.92 8.34 -15.08
C LEU A 99 -3.11 8.95 -14.35
N ILE A 100 -3.13 9.04 -13.01
CA ILE A 100 -4.18 9.75 -12.27
C ILE A 100 -4.18 11.24 -12.62
N GLY A 101 -3.01 11.84 -12.84
CA GLY A 101 -2.92 13.25 -13.23
C GLY A 101 -3.47 13.51 -14.64
N VAL A 102 -3.40 12.51 -15.52
CA VAL A 102 -3.92 12.59 -16.90
C VAL A 102 -5.39 12.19 -16.98
N PHE A 103 -5.80 11.20 -16.17
CA PHE A 103 -7.14 10.64 -16.12
C PHE A 103 -7.70 10.63 -14.68
N PRO A 104 -8.08 11.80 -14.12
CA PRO A 104 -8.54 11.90 -12.74
C PRO A 104 -9.78 11.04 -12.44
N SER A 105 -10.66 10.86 -13.44
CA SER A 105 -11.86 10.01 -13.33
C SER A 105 -11.56 8.52 -13.15
N MET A 106 -10.32 8.11 -13.39
CA MET A 106 -9.85 6.73 -13.20
C MET A 106 -9.14 6.53 -11.87
N TYR A 107 -9.15 7.53 -10.97
CA TYR A 107 -8.43 7.53 -9.70
C TYR A 107 -8.62 6.22 -8.92
N GLN A 108 -9.88 5.81 -8.70
CA GLN A 108 -10.27 4.67 -7.88
C GLN A 108 -9.71 3.35 -8.41
N TYR A 109 -9.47 3.24 -9.71
CA TYR A 109 -8.92 2.06 -10.35
C TYR A 109 -7.40 2.12 -10.40
N LEU A 110 -6.85 3.26 -10.81
CA LEU A 110 -5.42 3.46 -10.97
C LEU A 110 -4.67 3.38 -9.63
N ILE A 111 -5.30 3.79 -8.52
CA ILE A 111 -4.71 3.63 -7.19
C ILE A 111 -4.59 2.14 -6.80
N LEU A 112 -5.61 1.33 -7.09
CA LEU A 112 -5.58 -0.12 -6.86
C LEU A 112 -4.56 -0.82 -7.75
N VAL A 113 -4.48 -0.43 -9.03
CA VAL A 113 -3.48 -0.93 -9.98
C VAL A 113 -2.06 -0.56 -9.53
N GLY A 114 -1.83 0.68 -9.09
CA GLY A 114 -0.53 1.14 -8.59
C GLY A 114 -0.05 0.36 -7.37
N ILE A 115 -0.92 0.22 -6.36
CA ILE A 115 -0.60 -0.59 -5.17
C ILE A 115 -0.42 -2.06 -5.56
N GLY A 116 -1.26 -2.58 -6.44
CA GLY A 116 -1.22 -3.94 -6.94
C GLY A 116 0.09 -4.30 -7.66
N LEU A 117 0.37 -3.62 -8.77
CA LEU A 117 1.55 -3.83 -9.60
C LEU A 117 2.83 -3.50 -8.82
N GLY A 118 2.86 -2.42 -8.04
CA GLY A 118 4.02 -2.04 -7.25
C GLY A 118 4.44 -3.12 -6.26
N ASN A 119 3.49 -3.66 -5.48
CA ASN A 119 3.79 -4.72 -4.51
C ASN A 119 4.12 -6.05 -5.19
N LEU A 120 3.38 -6.44 -6.23
CA LEU A 120 3.59 -7.71 -6.93
C LEU A 120 4.95 -7.72 -7.67
N SER A 121 5.29 -6.66 -8.39
CA SER A 121 6.60 -6.52 -9.05
C SER A 121 7.74 -6.56 -8.04
N THR A 122 7.62 -5.83 -6.93
CA THR A 122 8.63 -5.84 -5.86
C THR A 122 8.85 -7.25 -5.31
N TYR A 123 7.77 -7.99 -5.05
CA TYR A 123 7.84 -9.39 -4.61
C TYR A 123 8.57 -10.28 -5.62
N LEU A 124 8.14 -10.25 -6.90
CA LEU A 124 8.71 -11.10 -7.94
C LEU A 124 10.21 -10.83 -8.14
N LEU A 125 10.62 -9.55 -8.13
CA LEU A 125 12.00 -9.15 -8.33
C LEU A 125 12.87 -9.44 -7.10
N MET A 126 12.37 -9.23 -5.88
CA MET A 126 13.05 -9.63 -4.64
C MET A 126 13.28 -11.14 -4.58
N LYS A 127 12.27 -11.92 -4.99
CA LYS A 127 12.37 -13.37 -5.07
C LYS A 127 13.40 -13.80 -6.11
N LYS A 128 13.35 -13.21 -7.31
CA LYS A 128 14.24 -13.55 -8.42
C LYS A 128 15.70 -13.18 -8.17
N TYR A 129 15.97 -11.96 -7.73
CA TYR A 129 17.34 -11.41 -7.68
C TYR A 129 17.99 -11.49 -6.30
N ASN A 130 17.22 -11.72 -5.23
CA ASN A 130 17.76 -11.78 -3.86
C ASN A 130 17.38 -13.05 -3.10
N GLY A 131 16.57 -13.94 -3.69
CA GLY A 131 16.08 -15.14 -3.01
C GLY A 131 15.13 -14.85 -1.84
N LEU A 132 14.58 -13.62 -1.77
CA LEU A 132 13.72 -13.20 -0.66
C LEU A 132 12.25 -13.48 -0.97
N ASN A 133 11.64 -14.37 -0.19
CA ASN A 133 10.24 -14.76 -0.35
C ASN A 133 9.32 -13.89 0.53
N ASN A 134 9.05 -12.66 0.06
CA ASN A 134 8.22 -11.66 0.74
C ASN A 134 6.73 -11.85 0.40
N ARG A 135 6.15 -12.98 0.82
CA ARG A 135 4.75 -13.33 0.49
C ARG A 135 3.74 -12.28 0.96
N GLU A 136 4.06 -11.51 2.01
CA GLU A 136 3.24 -10.40 2.46
C GLU A 136 3.03 -9.34 1.39
N GLN A 137 4.06 -9.02 0.59
CA GLN A 137 3.94 -8.10 -0.55
C GLN A 137 3.10 -8.70 -1.68
N MET A 138 3.30 -9.99 -1.96
CA MET A 138 2.49 -10.69 -2.96
C MET A 138 1.00 -10.64 -2.60
N ILE A 139 0.65 -10.86 -1.33
CA ILE A 139 -0.73 -10.80 -0.83
C ILE A 139 -1.35 -9.43 -1.06
N VAL A 140 -0.67 -8.35 -0.65
CA VAL A 140 -1.15 -6.97 -0.89
C VAL A 140 -1.36 -6.73 -2.39
N GLY A 141 -0.39 -7.16 -3.21
CA GLY A 141 -0.44 -7.01 -4.66
C GLY A 141 -1.65 -7.72 -5.29
N LEU A 142 -1.84 -8.99 -4.96
CA LEU A 142 -2.93 -9.81 -5.51
C LEU A 142 -4.31 -9.31 -5.07
N ILE A 143 -4.49 -8.97 -3.78
CA ILE A 143 -5.76 -8.44 -3.28
C ILE A 143 -6.08 -7.12 -3.99
N SER A 144 -5.12 -6.20 -4.10
CA SER A 144 -5.34 -4.91 -4.75
C SER A 144 -5.68 -5.05 -6.23
N LEU A 145 -5.02 -5.95 -6.96
CA LEU A 145 -5.34 -6.23 -8.37
C LEU A 145 -6.70 -6.90 -8.53
N ALA A 146 -7.05 -7.87 -7.67
CA ALA A 146 -8.35 -8.52 -7.68
C ALA A 146 -9.49 -7.54 -7.31
N SER A 147 -9.19 -6.51 -6.52
CA SER A 147 -10.12 -5.43 -6.19
C SER A 147 -10.45 -4.51 -7.36
N VAL A 148 -9.64 -4.46 -8.42
CA VAL A 148 -9.92 -3.62 -9.61
C VAL A 148 -11.22 -4.02 -10.30
N PRO A 149 -11.41 -5.27 -10.79
CA PRO A 149 -12.66 -5.66 -11.43
C PRO A 149 -13.86 -5.57 -10.49
N ILE A 150 -13.67 -5.84 -9.18
CA ILE A 150 -14.72 -5.67 -8.16
C ILE A 150 -15.14 -4.20 -8.08
N SER A 151 -14.17 -3.29 -8.06
CA SER A 151 -14.45 -1.84 -8.00
C SER A 151 -15.16 -1.36 -9.25
N ILE A 152 -14.76 -1.84 -10.43
CA ILE A 152 -15.43 -1.50 -11.71
C ILE A 152 -16.88 -1.98 -11.69
N LEU A 153 -17.11 -3.23 -11.27
CA LEU A 153 -18.45 -3.79 -11.20
C LEU A 153 -19.34 -2.98 -10.25
N ILE A 154 -18.84 -2.64 -9.07
CA ILE A 154 -19.59 -1.87 -8.07
C ILE A 154 -19.85 -0.44 -8.57
N ASP A 155 -18.87 0.23 -9.18
CA ASP A 155 -19.02 1.58 -9.71
C ASP A 155 -20.09 1.63 -10.82
N MET A 156 -20.05 0.66 -11.74
CA MET A 156 -20.99 0.57 -12.87
C MET A 156 -22.40 0.11 -12.48
N THR A 157 -22.58 -0.53 -11.33
CA THR A 157 -23.90 -1.08 -10.92
C THR A 157 -24.53 -0.31 -9.76
N LEU A 158 -23.78 -0.09 -8.67
CA LEU A 158 -24.28 0.43 -7.41
C LEU A 158 -24.00 1.93 -7.23
N PHE A 159 -22.93 2.46 -7.83
CA PHE A 159 -22.51 3.85 -7.67
C PHE A 159 -22.67 4.70 -8.92
N VAL A 160 -23.57 4.32 -9.84
CA VAL A 160 -23.88 5.12 -11.03
C VAL A 160 -24.09 6.59 -10.63
N SER A 161 -23.14 7.46 -11.02
CA SER A 161 -23.08 8.90 -10.70
C SER A 161 -22.60 9.31 -9.29
N LYS A 162 -21.95 8.43 -8.51
CA LYS A 162 -21.37 8.74 -7.17
C LYS A 162 -19.87 8.44 -7.10
N HIS A 163 -19.09 9.26 -7.81
CA HIS A 163 -17.63 9.15 -7.87
C HIS A 163 -16.96 9.12 -6.48
N ASP A 164 -17.46 9.90 -5.52
CA ASP A 164 -16.91 9.96 -4.16
C ASP A 164 -16.97 8.60 -3.43
N LEU A 165 -18.04 7.84 -3.66
CA LEU A 165 -18.24 6.55 -3.02
C LEU A 165 -17.32 5.47 -3.63
N ALA A 166 -17.02 5.56 -4.93
CA ALA A 166 -16.03 4.71 -5.59
C ALA A 166 -14.61 5.01 -5.08
N VAL A 167 -14.27 6.29 -4.89
CA VAL A 167 -13.01 6.72 -4.27
C VAL A 167 -12.91 6.20 -2.83
N PHE A 168 -13.95 6.37 -2.03
CA PHE A 168 -14.03 5.84 -0.66
C PHE A 168 -13.77 4.33 -0.65
N LEU A 169 -14.51 3.56 -1.44
CA LEU A 169 -14.41 2.11 -1.49
C LEU A 169 -13.00 1.66 -1.88
N SER A 170 -12.40 2.26 -2.92
CA SER A 170 -11.04 1.91 -3.36
C SER A 170 -10.01 2.06 -2.25
N ARG A 171 -10.11 3.11 -1.43
CA ARG A 171 -9.23 3.36 -0.28
C ARG A 171 -9.45 2.34 0.83
N ILE A 172 -10.70 1.95 1.09
CA ILE A 172 -11.02 0.87 2.03
C ILE A 172 -10.43 -0.47 1.56
N LEU A 173 -10.56 -0.79 0.27
CA LEU A 173 -9.98 -2.00 -0.32
C LEU A 173 -8.44 -2.02 -0.21
N ILE A 174 -7.78 -0.87 -0.41
CA ILE A 174 -6.33 -0.72 -0.15
C ILE A 174 -6.01 -0.97 1.32
N GLY A 175 -6.79 -0.36 2.23
CA GLY A 175 -6.65 -0.58 3.66
C GLY A 175 -6.74 -2.06 4.04
N LEU A 176 -7.71 -2.79 3.47
CA LEU A 176 -7.87 -4.23 3.66
C LEU A 176 -6.70 -5.03 3.08
N ALA A 177 -6.23 -4.71 1.87
CA ALA A 177 -5.09 -5.38 1.26
C ALA A 177 -3.85 -5.29 2.15
N TYR A 178 -3.53 -4.08 2.62
CA TYR A 178 -2.43 -3.86 3.57
C TYR A 178 -2.66 -4.54 4.93
N ALA A 179 -3.89 -4.54 5.45
CA ALA A 179 -4.19 -5.23 6.70
C ALA A 179 -3.91 -6.74 6.58
N VAL A 180 -4.40 -7.39 5.53
CA VAL A 180 -4.23 -8.83 5.31
C VAL A 180 -2.76 -9.18 5.12
N GLY A 181 -2.02 -8.44 4.28
CA GLY A 181 -0.58 -8.62 4.13
C GLY A 181 0.19 -8.42 5.44
N GLY A 182 -0.22 -7.41 6.23
CA GLY A 182 0.37 -7.11 7.53
C GLY A 182 0.14 -8.21 8.57
N ILE A 183 -1.11 -8.66 8.71
CA ILE A 183 -1.50 -9.75 9.62
C ILE A 183 -0.74 -11.03 9.23
N TYR A 184 -0.70 -11.36 7.95
CA TYR A 184 0.05 -12.52 7.47
C TYR A 184 1.52 -12.48 7.90
N ALA A 185 2.18 -11.34 7.72
CA ALA A 185 3.59 -11.17 8.09
C ALA A 185 3.84 -11.22 9.61
N LEU A 186 2.85 -10.87 10.42
CA LEU A 186 2.95 -10.91 11.89
C LEU A 186 2.64 -12.28 12.48
N LEU A 187 1.73 -13.03 11.84
CA LEU A 187 1.28 -14.35 12.32
C LEU A 187 2.15 -15.51 11.81
N ILE A 188 2.99 -15.29 10.79
CA ILE A 188 3.87 -16.34 10.29
C ILE A 188 4.83 -16.77 11.41
N LYS A 189 4.68 -18.02 11.83
CA LYS A 189 5.63 -18.77 12.64
C LYS A 189 6.41 -19.62 11.63
N GLU A 190 7.75 -19.64 11.76
CA GLU A 190 8.63 -20.40 10.85
C GLU A 190 8.19 -21.86 10.68
#